data_AF-A0A0C2HKT2-F1
#
_entry.id   AF-A0A0C2HKT2-F1
#
_cell.length_a   1.000
_cell.length_b   1.000
_cell.length_c   1.000
_cell.angle_alpha   90.00
_cell.angle_beta   90.00
_cell.angle_gamma   90.00
#
_symmetry.space_group_name_H-M   'P 1'
#
loop_
_entity.id
_entity.type
_entity.pdbx_description
1 polymer ?
#
loop_
_entity_poly.entity_id
_entity_poly.type
_entity_poly.pdbx_seq_one_letter_code
_entity_poly.pdbx_strand_id
1 'polypeptide(L)' 'MNEGTYHFFSLIMGINLILIGAAALAAAIIGIARKKMAISSTFALLSLTCGPIFVYVGISLLRSAFN' A
#
# COMPACT_ATOMS: atom_id res chain seq x y z
N MET A 1 -17.00 16.65 -13.23
CA MET A 1 -15.65 16.17 -13.56
C MET A 1 -15.81 15.15 -14.69
N ASN A 2 -15.00 15.22 -15.75
CA ASN A 2 -15.14 14.34 -16.92
C ASN A 2 -14.72 12.91 -16.55
N GLU A 3 -15.39 11.90 -17.10
CA GLU A 3 -15.09 10.48 -16.84
C GLU A 3 -13.59 10.17 -17.05
N GLY A 4 -12.97 10.71 -18.11
CA GLY A 4 -11.53 10.56 -18.35
C GLY A 4 -10.62 11.08 -17.23
N THR A 5 -11.01 12.14 -16.52
CA THR A 5 -10.23 12.63 -15.36
C THR A 5 -10.34 11.71 -14.14
N TYR A 6 -11.45 10.98 -13.98
CA TYR A 6 -11.60 9.99 -12.91
C TYR A 6 -10.73 8.76 -13.13
N HIS A 7 -10.68 8.25 -14.36
CA HIS A 7 -9.81 7.11 -14.69
C HIS A 7 -8.34 7.45 -14.48
N PHE A 8 -7.90 8.63 -14.94
CA PHE A 8 -6.52 9.08 -14.74
C PHE A 8 -6.14 9.26 -13.26
N PHE A 9 -7.05 9.86 -12.48
CA PHE A 9 -6.84 10.06 -11.05
C PHE A 9 -6.83 8.72 -10.29
N SER A 10 -7.75 7.81 -10.60
CA SER A 10 -7.83 6.48 -9.99
C SER A 10 -6.61 5.63 -10.33
N LEU A 11 -6.07 5.76 -11.56
CA LEU A 11 -4.84 5.09 -11.98
C LEU A 11 -3.64 5.57 -11.16
N ILE A 12 -3.40 6.88 -11.11
CA ILE A 12 -2.27 7.47 -10.39
C ILE A 12 -2.36 7.12 -8.90
N MET A 13 -3.54 7.27 -8.30
CA MET A 13 -3.74 6.99 -6.89
C MET A 13 -3.59 5.49 -6.59
N GLY A 14 -4.08 4.61 -7.47
CA GLY A 14 -3.88 3.17 -7.37
C GLY A 14 -2.41 2.76 -7.36
N ILE A 15 -1.61 3.29 -8.29
CA ILE A 15 -0.15 3.04 -8.36
C ILE A 15 0.56 3.52 -7.09
N ASN A 16 0.24 4.74 -6.62
CA ASN A 16 0.84 5.28 -5.40
C ASN A 16 0.52 4.43 -4.16
N LEU A 17 -0.73 3.95 -4.03
CA LEU A 17 -1.15 3.11 -2.92
C LEU A 17 -0.45 1.74 -2.93
N ILE A 18 -0.25 1.14 -4.11
CA ILE A 18 0.52 -0.11 -4.26
C ILE A 18 1.98 0.10 -3.83
N LEU A 19 2.63 1.18 -4.30
CA LEU A 19 4.02 1.50 -3.95
C LEU A 19 4.19 1.72 -2.44
N ILE A 20 3.32 2.52 -1.82
CA ILE A 20 3.36 2.79 -0.37
C ILE A 20 3.12 1.51 0.42
N GLY A 21 2.11 0.72 0.05
CA GLY A 21 1.80 -0.55 0.71
C GLY A 21 2.96 -1.55 0.62
N ALA A 22 3.59 -1.68 -0.55
CA ALA A 22 4.75 -2.54 -0.76
C ALA A 22 5.98 -2.07 0.03
N ALA A 23 6.25 -0.76 0.05
CA ALA A 23 7.37 -0.19 0.81
C ALA A 23 7.19 -0.37 2.32
N ALA A 24 5.98 -0.15 2.84
CA ALA A 24 5.64 -0.35 4.25
C ALA A 24 5.77 -1.82 4.67
N LEU A 25 5.34 -2.76 3.81
CA LEU A 25 5.50 -4.19 4.04
C LEU A 25 6.99 -4.59 4.05
N ALA A 26 7.76 -4.12 3.07
CA ALA A 26 9.20 -4.40 2.97
C ALA A 26 9.98 -3.87 4.19
N ALA A 27 9.69 -2.64 4.63
CA ALA A 27 10.30 -2.05 5.82
C ALA A 27 9.99 -2.85 7.09
N ALA A 28 8.75 -3.32 7.25
CA ALA A 28 8.34 -4.17 8.36
C ALA A 28 9.09 -5.51 8.36
N ILE A 29 9.16 -6.20 7.21
CA ILE A 29 9.86 -7.48 7.06
C ILE A 29 11.36 -7.33 7.34
N ILE A 30 12.02 -6.32 6.74
CA ILE A 30 13.44 -6.06 6.95
C ILE A 30 13.72 -5.73 8.42
N GLY A 31 12.84 -4.96 9.03
CA GLY A 31 12.92 -4.59 10.44
C GLY A 31 12.82 -5.79 11.39
N ILE A 32 11.88 -6.71 11.12
CA ILE A 32 11.76 -8.00 11.82
C ILE A 32 13.02 -8.85 11.60
N ALA A 33 13.46 -8.99 10.35
CA ALA A 33 14.61 -9.82 9.97
C ALA A 33 15.93 -9.35 10.61
N ARG A 34 16.13 -8.02 10.72
CA ARG A 34 17.33 -7.43 11.32
C ARG A 34 17.37 -7.56 12.85
N LYS A 35 16.31 -8.05 13.51
CA LYS A 35 16.13 -8.03 14.99
C LYS A 35 16.47 -6.68 15.65
N LYS A 36 16.55 -5.59 14.88
CA LYS A 36 16.87 -4.24 15.35
C LYS A 36 15.66 -3.54 15.96
N MET A 37 14.51 -4.18 15.90
CA MET A 37 13.26 -3.62 16.32
C MET A 37 12.91 -4.14 17.70
N ALA A 38 13.25 -3.33 18.72
CA ALA A 38 12.35 -3.12 19.85
C ALA A 38 11.10 -2.35 19.38
N ILE A 39 10.52 -2.76 18.25
CA ILE A 39 9.21 -2.27 17.85
C ILE A 39 8.26 -2.84 18.89
N SER A 40 7.68 -1.94 19.67
CA SER A 40 6.41 -2.17 20.34
C SER A 40 5.56 -3.00 19.39
N SER A 41 5.35 -4.28 19.72
CA SER A 41 4.80 -5.35 18.87
C SER A 41 3.63 -4.90 17.99
N THR A 42 2.86 -3.93 18.47
CA THR A 42 1.83 -3.16 17.76
C THR A 42 2.24 -2.52 16.43
N PHE A 43 3.40 -1.84 16.31
CA PHE A 43 3.76 -1.10 15.08
C PHE A 43 4.17 -2.05 13.94
N ALA A 44 4.81 -3.18 14.28
CA ALA A 44 5.17 -4.21 13.30
C ALA A 44 3.91 -4.91 12.79
N LEU A 45 2.99 -5.26 13.70
CA LEU A 45 1.67 -5.80 13.37
C LEU A 45 0.89 -4.84 12.47
N LEU A 46 0.82 -3.56 12.84
CA LEU A 46 0.16 -2.52 12.04
C LEU A 46 0.75 -2.41 10.64
N SER A 47 2.08 -2.41 10.50
CA SER A 47 2.74 -2.29 9.18
C SER A 47 2.58 -3.57 8.35
N LEU A 48 2.53 -4.75 8.98
CA LEU A 48 2.21 -6.04 8.35
C LEU A 48 0.75 -6.11 7.87
N THR A 49 -0.19 -5.50 8.58
CA THR A 49 -1.61 -5.47 8.18
C THR A 49 -1.91 -4.35 7.19
N CYS A 50 -1.33 -3.16 7.37
CA CYS A 50 -1.56 -2.02 6.48
C CYS A 50 -0.97 -2.27 5.10
N GLY A 51 0.25 -2.80 4.99
CA GLY A 51 0.90 -3.03 3.69
C GLY A 51 0.00 -3.75 2.68
N PRO A 52 -0.52 -4.95 3.00
CA PRO A 52 -1.42 -5.71 2.13
C PRO A 52 -2.74 -5.00 1.86
N ILE A 53 -3.31 -4.30 2.85
CA ILE A 53 -4.57 -3.55 2.69
C ILE A 53 -4.38 -2.40 1.68
N PHE A 54 -3.29 -1.64 1.80
CA PHE A 54 -2.97 -0.55 0.88
C PHE A 54 -2.70 -1.05 -0.54
N VAL A 55 -2.02 -2.18 -0.70
CA VAL A 55 -1.83 -2.84 -2.00
C VAL A 55 -3.18 -3.27 -2.59
N TYR A 56 -4.05 -3.89 -1.79
CA TYR A 56 -5.37 -4.32 -2.25
C TYR A 56 -6.25 -3.15 -2.71
N VAL A 57 -6.31 -2.07 -1.91
CA VAL A 57 -7.07 -0.86 -2.28
C VAL A 57 -6.49 -0.24 -3.55
N GLY A 58 -5.16 -0.19 -3.68
CA GLY A 58 -4.50 0.29 -4.88
C GLY A 58 -4.83 -0.53 -6.13
N ILE A 59 -4.87 -1.87 -6.02
CA ILE A 59 -5.29 -2.76 -7.12
C ILE A 59 -6.76 -2.55 -7.49
N SER A 60 -7.65 -2.37 -6.51
CA SER A 60 -9.07 -2.09 -6.75
C SER A 60 -9.27 -0.78 -7.51
N LEU A 61 -8.56 0.29 -7.11
CA LEU A 61 -8.61 1.59 -7.81
C LEU A 61 -8.00 1.52 -9.22
N LEU A 62 -6.95 0.72 -9.38
CA LEU A 62 -6.35 0.46 -10.68
C LEU A 62 -7.36 -0.25 -11.59
N ARG A 63 -8.07 -1.26 -11.08
CA ARG A 63 -9.13 -1.95 -11.83
C ARG A 63 -10.24 -0.98 -12.24
N SER A 64 -10.71 -0.11 -11.36
CA SER A 64 -11.71 0.90 -11.68
C SER A 64 -11.23 1.95 -12.69
N ALA A 65 -9.92 2.12 -12.85
CA ALA A 65 -9.37 3.00 -13.89
C ALA A 65 -9.39 2.36 -15.29
N PHE A 66 -9.37 1.03 -15.36
CA PHE A 66 -9.32 0.26 -16.62
C PHE A 66 -10.66 -0.38 -17.03
N ASN A 67 -11.63 -0.42 -16.14
CA ASN A 67 -13.02 -0.85 -16.38
C ASN A 67 -13.93 0.35 -16.56
#